data_AF-A0A526S3D2-F1
#
_entry.id   AF-A0A526S3D2-F1
#
_cell.length_a   1.000
_cell.length_b   1.000
_cell.length_c   1.000
_cell.angle_alpha   90.00
_cell.angle_beta   90.00
_cell.angle_gamma   90.00
#
_symmetry.space_group_name_H-M   'P 1'
#
loop_
_entity.id
_entity.type
_entity.pdbx_description
1 polymer ?
#
loop_
_entity_poly.entity_id
_entity_poly.type
_entity_poly.pdbx_seq_one_letter_code
_entity_poly.pdbx_strand_id
1 'polypeptide(L)'
;FMTQHPDIQGVMAANDSMALGVVKAIDAAGKSGQIKVVGFDNIPAVGPLLKEGKMLATVEQYGAQMAALGIDYGLRELAGEKFSGWVKTDIKLITA
;
A
#
# COMPACT_ATOMS: atom_id res chain seq x y z
N PHE A 1 -15.53 -5.39 -11.48
CA PHE A 1 -14.46 -5.29 -12.49
C PHE A 1 -14.29 -6.61 -13.25
N MET A 2 -14.15 -7.77 -12.60
CA MET A 2 -13.92 -9.05 -13.29
C MET A 2 -15.00 -9.47 -14.30
N THR A 3 -16.26 -9.08 -14.09
CA THR A 3 -17.36 -9.35 -15.04
C THR A 3 -17.38 -8.40 -16.23
N GLN A 4 -16.89 -7.18 -16.04
CA GLN A 4 -16.84 -6.13 -17.06
C GLN A 4 -15.56 -6.22 -17.90
N HIS A 5 -14.48 -6.74 -17.31
CA HIS A 5 -13.15 -6.89 -17.90
C HIS A 5 -12.67 -8.33 -17.67
N PRO A 6 -13.10 -9.30 -18.50
CA PRO A 6 -12.81 -10.72 -18.29
C PRO A 6 -11.32 -11.07 -18.51
N ASP A 7 -10.58 -10.22 -19.22
CA ASP A 7 -9.16 -10.33 -19.57
C ASP A 7 -8.23 -9.59 -18.58
N ILE A 8 -8.78 -9.06 -17.47
CA ILE A 8 -7.99 -8.31 -16.51
C ILE A 8 -6.85 -9.17 -15.92
N GLN A 9 -5.63 -8.62 -15.93
CA GLN A 9 -4.43 -9.32 -15.47
C GLN A 9 -3.95 -8.87 -14.09
N GLY A 10 -4.39 -7.70 -13.64
CA GLY A 10 -4.00 -7.20 -12.32
C GLY A 10 -4.82 -6.01 -11.83
N VAL A 11 -4.70 -5.77 -10.52
CA VAL A 11 -5.32 -4.66 -9.81
C VAL A 11 -4.28 -4.01 -8.91
N MET A 12 -4.09 -2.71 -9.07
CA MET A 12 -3.36 -1.87 -8.13
C MET A 12 -4.38 -1.16 -7.23
N ALA A 13 -4.39 -1.49 -5.95
CA ALA A 13 -5.21 -0.83 -4.95
C ALA A 13 -4.43 0.34 -4.34
N ALA A 14 -5.10 1.46 -4.07
CA ALA A 14 -4.43 2.64 -3.49
C ALA A 14 -4.07 2.48 -2.00
N ASN A 15 -4.55 1.43 -1.34
CA ASN A 15 -4.13 1.00 -0.01
C ASN A 15 -4.39 -0.49 0.21
N ASP A 16 -3.79 -1.04 1.25
CA ASP A 16 -3.86 -2.45 1.58
C ASP A 16 -5.26 -2.87 2.03
N SER A 17 -6.04 -2.01 2.68
CA SER A 17 -7.43 -2.33 3.04
C SER A 17 -8.29 -2.60 1.80
N MET A 18 -8.09 -1.83 0.73
CA MET A 18 -8.71 -2.09 -0.57
C MET A 18 -8.14 -3.34 -1.23
N ALA A 19 -6.83 -3.57 -1.15
CA ALA A 19 -6.20 -4.78 -1.66
C ALA A 19 -6.79 -6.05 -1.02
N LEU A 20 -7.03 -6.05 0.30
CA LEU A 20 -7.71 -7.14 1.00
C LEU A 20 -9.11 -7.41 0.42
N GLY A 21 -9.87 -6.36 0.11
CA GLY A 21 -11.19 -6.50 -0.53
C GLY A 21 -11.10 -7.10 -1.94
N VAL A 22 -10.10 -6.69 -2.71
CA VAL A 22 -9.83 -7.24 -4.06
C VAL A 22 -9.45 -8.71 -3.99
N VAL A 23 -8.53 -9.10 -3.10
CA VAL A 23 -8.13 -10.50 -2.90
C VAL A 23 -9.33 -11.35 -2.52
N LYS A 24 -10.16 -10.90 -1.58
CA LYS A 24 -11.39 -11.62 -1.19
C LYS A 24 -12.35 -11.81 -2.37
N ALA A 25 -12.53 -10.78 -3.20
CA ALA A 25 -13.39 -10.87 -4.37
C ALA A 25 -12.85 -11.86 -5.41
N ILE A 26 -11.53 -11.85 -5.66
CA ILE A 26 -10.86 -12.78 -6.58
C ILE A 26 -10.97 -14.23 -6.05
N ASP A 27 -10.73 -14.44 -4.76
CA ASP A 27 -10.88 -15.74 -4.10
C ASP A 27 -12.32 -16.27 -4.20
N ALA A 28 -13.31 -15.42 -3.90
CA ALA A 28 -14.73 -15.79 -4.03
C ALA A 28 -15.15 -16.11 -5.47
N ALA A 29 -14.46 -15.54 -6.47
CA ALA A 29 -14.68 -15.83 -7.87
C ALA A 29 -13.91 -17.07 -8.38
N GLY A 30 -13.14 -17.75 -7.52
CA GLY A 30 -12.31 -18.90 -7.91
C GLY A 30 -11.17 -18.54 -8.86
N LYS A 31 -10.73 -17.27 -8.84
CA LYS A 31 -9.68 -16.74 -9.73
C LYS A 31 -8.35 -16.44 -9.03
N SER A 32 -8.14 -16.99 -7.83
CA SER A 32 -6.90 -16.82 -7.06
C SER A 32 -5.68 -17.18 -7.90
N GLY A 33 -4.63 -16.35 -7.83
CA GLY A 33 -3.40 -16.53 -8.60
C GLY A 33 -3.49 -16.17 -10.09
N GLN A 34 -4.68 -15.91 -10.64
CA GLN A 34 -4.84 -15.52 -12.05
C GLN A 34 -4.73 -14.00 -12.26
N ILE A 35 -5.09 -13.22 -11.23
CA ILE A 35 -5.08 -11.76 -11.27
C ILE A 35 -4.08 -11.27 -10.22
N LYS A 36 -3.06 -10.52 -10.66
CA LYS A 36 -2.04 -9.96 -9.77
C LYS A 36 -2.62 -8.82 -8.94
N VAL A 37 -2.34 -8.77 -7.64
CA VAL A 37 -2.82 -7.69 -6.76
C VAL A 37 -1.63 -6.98 -6.14
N VAL A 38 -1.61 -5.64 -6.22
CA VAL A 38 -0.62 -4.78 -5.54
C VAL A 38 -1.35 -3.82 -4.61
N GLY A 39 -0.81 -3.62 -3.41
CA GLY A 39 -1.33 -2.69 -2.40
C GLY A 39 -0.35 -1.56 -2.06
N PHE A 40 -0.66 -0.88 -0.96
CA PHE A 40 0.06 0.29 -0.44
C PHE A 40 -0.18 0.32 1.09
N ASP A 41 0.82 0.71 1.88
CA ASP A 41 0.84 0.86 3.36
C ASP A 41 1.59 -0.25 4.12
N ASN A 42 1.73 -1.46 3.57
CA ASN A 42 2.38 -2.61 4.21
C ASN A 42 1.79 -2.96 5.61
N ILE A 43 0.46 -3.00 5.72
CA ILE A 43 -0.20 -3.35 6.99
C ILE A 43 0.05 -4.83 7.35
N PRO A 44 0.02 -5.21 8.65
CA PRO A 44 0.31 -6.59 9.06
C PRO A 44 -0.53 -7.67 8.35
N ALA A 45 -1.77 -7.32 7.97
CA ALA A 45 -2.69 -8.23 7.30
C ALA A 45 -2.27 -8.65 5.88
N VAL A 46 -1.41 -7.90 5.18
CA VAL A 46 -0.97 -8.28 3.82
C VAL A 46 0.24 -9.20 3.81
N GLY A 47 1.00 -9.29 4.90
CA GLY A 47 2.18 -10.16 5.02
C GLY A 47 1.89 -11.64 4.67
N PRO A 48 0.84 -12.27 5.24
CA PRO A 48 0.43 -13.62 4.85
C PRO A 48 0.03 -13.72 3.38
N LEU A 49 -0.69 -12.73 2.84
CA LEU A 49 -1.16 -12.74 1.45
C LEU A 49 -0.02 -12.64 0.44
N LEU A 50 1.05 -11.91 0.79
CA LEU A 50 2.29 -11.89 0.00
C LEU A 50 2.93 -13.27 -0.02
N LYS A 51 3.10 -13.90 1.16
CA LYS A 51 3.67 -15.26 1.28
C LYS A 51 2.86 -16.33 0.56
N GLU A 52 1.54 -16.22 0.58
CA GLU A 52 0.61 -17.11 -0.12
C GLU A 52 0.53 -16.83 -1.64
N GLY A 53 1.17 -15.77 -2.14
CA GLY A 53 1.11 -15.37 -3.55
C GLY A 53 -0.24 -14.78 -3.99
N LYS A 54 -1.14 -14.50 -3.03
CA LYS A 54 -2.43 -13.84 -3.29
C LYS A 54 -2.28 -12.34 -3.54
N MET A 55 -1.22 -11.75 -3.01
CA MET A 55 -0.74 -10.43 -3.38
C MET A 55 0.68 -10.54 -3.95
N LEU A 56 0.96 -9.74 -4.96
CA LEU A 56 2.28 -9.65 -5.58
C LEU A 56 3.22 -8.76 -4.77
N ALA A 57 2.71 -7.61 -4.32
CA ALA A 57 3.51 -6.62 -3.61
C ALA A 57 2.63 -5.65 -2.81
N THR A 58 3.26 -4.93 -1.90
CA THR A 58 2.73 -3.69 -1.28
C THR A 58 3.86 -2.67 -1.19
N VAL A 59 3.53 -1.40 -0.99
CA VAL A 59 4.52 -0.32 -0.83
C VAL A 59 4.48 0.17 0.61
N GLU A 60 5.60 0.05 1.32
CA GLU A 60 5.83 0.66 2.61
C GLU A 60 6.19 2.14 2.42
N GLN A 61 5.60 3.01 3.26
CA GLN A 61 5.83 4.46 3.24
C GLN A 61 6.43 4.99 4.54
N TYR A 62 6.69 4.11 5.50
CA TYR A 62 7.16 4.40 6.84
C TYR A 62 6.28 5.44 7.54
N GLY A 63 4.96 5.21 7.56
CA GLY A 63 3.97 6.18 8.05
C GLY A 63 4.23 6.69 9.48
N ALA A 64 4.78 5.85 10.35
CA ALA A 64 5.19 6.27 11.69
C ALA A 64 6.35 7.29 11.67
N GLN A 65 7.33 7.11 10.78
CA GLN A 65 8.42 8.08 10.59
C GLN A 65 7.91 9.37 9.95
N MET A 66 6.99 9.26 8.98
CA MET A 66 6.32 10.42 8.39
C MET A 66 5.60 11.27 9.45
N ALA A 67 4.87 10.62 10.37
CA ALA A 67 4.22 11.31 11.48
C ALA A 67 5.22 11.98 12.44
N ALA A 68 6.30 11.27 12.82
CA ALA A 68 7.35 11.82 13.66
C ALA A 68 8.02 13.04 13.03
N LEU A 69 8.35 12.97 11.73
CA LEU A 69 8.90 14.09 10.97
C LEU A 69 7.93 15.26 10.90
N GLY A 70 6.63 15.00 10.70
CA GLY A 70 5.61 16.05 10.70
C GLY A 70 5.55 16.81 12.03
N ILE A 71 5.64 16.09 13.16
CA ILE A 71 5.67 16.70 14.49
C ILE A 71 6.96 17.51 14.69
N ASP A 72 8.13 16.95 14.33
CA ASP A 72 9.42 17.64 14.42
C ASP A 72 9.42 18.97 13.64
N TYR A 73 8.99 18.94 12.38
CA TYR A 73 8.92 20.14 11.54
C TYR A 73 7.93 21.15 12.08
N GLY A 74 6.77 20.71 12.60
CA GLY A 74 5.80 21.59 13.23
C GLY A 74 6.38 22.32 14.45
N LEU A 75 7.13 21.62 15.30
CA LEU A 75 7.79 22.23 16.46
C LEU A 75 8.89 23.23 16.06
N ARG A 76 9.64 22.93 15.01
CA ARG A 76 10.69 23.82 14.47
C ARG A 76 10.12 25.07 13.82
N GLU A 77 8.99 24.95 13.13
CA GLU A 77 8.26 26.10 12.58
C GLU A 77 7.74 27.01 13.71
N LEU A 78 7.19 26.42 14.78
CA LEU A 78 6.81 27.18 15.98
C LEU A 78 8.00 27.90 16.64
N ALA A 79 9.21 27.34 16.54
CA ALA A 79 10.45 27.97 17.00
C ALA A 79 11.01 29.05 16.05
N GLY A 80 10.33 29.33 14.94
CA GLY A 80 10.66 30.41 14.00
C GLY A 80 11.40 29.96 12.74
N GLU A 81 11.66 28.67 12.57
CA GLU A 81 12.25 28.14 11.33
C GLU A 81 11.27 28.30 10.16
N LYS A 82 11.79 28.52 8.95
CA LYS A 82 11.01 28.68 7.72
C LYS A 82 11.33 27.55 6.76
N PHE A 83 10.29 26.85 6.31
CA PHE A 83 10.40 25.76 5.35
C PHE A 83 9.81 26.15 4.00
N SER A 84 10.34 25.56 2.91
CA SER A 84 9.78 25.69 1.57
C SER A 84 9.88 24.36 0.84
N GLY A 85 8.83 24.00 0.09
CA GLY A 85 8.81 22.78 -0.70
C GLY A 85 8.39 21.54 0.09
N TRP A 86 8.88 20.38 -0.34
CA TRP A 86 8.47 19.07 0.16
C TRP A 86 9.57 18.40 0.97
N VAL A 87 9.20 17.78 2.09
CA VAL A 87 10.05 16.82 2.81
C VAL A 87 9.68 15.44 2.33
N LYS A 88 10.60 14.78 1.63
CA LYS A 88 10.38 13.43 1.11
C LYS A 88 10.62 12.41 2.22
N THR A 89 9.68 11.49 2.41
CA THR A 89 9.87 10.28 3.21
C THR A 89 10.28 9.12 2.33
N ASP A 90 10.95 8.14 2.93
CA ASP A 90 11.34 6.93 2.22
C ASP A 90 10.13 6.10 1.81
N ILE A 91 10.31 5.33 0.74
CA ILE A 91 9.35 4.32 0.28
C ILE A 91 10.10 3.03 -0.04
N LYS A 92 9.46 1.89 0.17
CA LYS A 92 10.04 0.59 -0.15
C LYS A 92 9.00 -0.35 -0.75
N LEU A 93 9.34 -0.97 -1.87
CA LEU A 93 8.54 -2.06 -2.42
C LEU A 93 8.78 -3.32 -1.56
N ILE A 94 7.69 -3.91 -1.09
CA ILE A 94 7.69 -5.13 -0.29
C ILE A 94 7.08 -6.25 -1.12
N THR A 95 7.78 -7.39 -1.18
CA THR A 95 7.35 -8.63 -1.81
C THR A 95 7.44 -9.77 -0.80
N ALA A 96 7.06 -10.99 -1.21
CA ALA A 96 7.21 -12.22 -0.40
C ALA A 96 8.66 -12.47 0.03
#